data_AF-C4FKF3-F1
#
_entry.id   AF-C4FKF3-F1
#
_cell.length_a   1.000
_cell.length_b   1.000
_cell.length_c   1.000
_cell.angle_alpha   90.00
_cell.angle_beta   90.00
_cell.angle_gamma   90.00
#
_symmetry.space_group_name_H-M   'P 1'
#
loop_
_entity.id
_entity.type
_entity.pdbx_description
1 polymer ?
#
loop_
_entity_poly.entity_id
_entity_poly.type
_entity_poly.pdbx_seq_one_letter_code
_entity_poly.pdbx_strand_id
1 'polypeptide(L)'
;MAYGIPLEIYQMLEKVLGKEDAQKAVEILQKSINESLESSEEKLKISISEDLKKELASKYDIELLRQEMKTLEVELKKEIEITRVEFKKDLRIAVIILIAIIVILNQNSLELLAKLIGIVK
;
A
#
# COMPACT_ATOMS: atom_id res chain seq x y z
N MET A 1 28.50 -22.64 18.00
CA MET A 1 29.71 -22.52 18.86
C MET A 1 29.57 -23.57 19.95
N ALA A 2 30.62 -24.32 20.30
CA ALA A 2 30.51 -25.32 21.36
C ALA A 2 30.50 -24.63 22.73
N TYR A 3 29.38 -24.70 23.45
CA TYR A 3 29.29 -24.10 24.77
C TYR A 3 29.97 -25.00 25.81
N GLY A 4 30.98 -24.44 26.48
CA GLY A 4 31.74 -25.10 27.53
C GLY A 4 31.00 -25.06 28.87
N ILE A 5 31.04 -26.16 29.62
CA ILE A 5 30.70 -26.12 31.05
C ILE A 5 31.85 -25.43 31.80
N PRO A 6 31.58 -24.46 32.70
CA PRO A 6 32.61 -23.84 33.51
C PRO A 6 33.42 -24.86 34.33
N LEU A 7 34.73 -24.63 34.46
CA LEU A 7 35.65 -25.55 35.15
C LEU A 7 35.23 -25.80 36.61
N GLU A 8 34.70 -24.79 37.30
CA GLU A 8 34.21 -24.90 38.68
C GLU A 8 33.07 -25.92 38.81
N ILE A 9 32.16 -25.96 37.82
CA ILE A 9 31.06 -26.94 37.80
C ILE A 9 31.60 -28.34 37.56
N TYR A 10 32.55 -28.50 36.64
CA TYR A 10 33.22 -29.78 36.42
C TYR A 10 33.92 -30.29 37.70
N GLN A 11 34.67 -29.42 38.40
CA GLN A 11 35.35 -29.77 39.65
C GLN A 11 34.38 -30.14 40.78
N MET A 12 33.22 -29.48 40.85
CA MET A 12 32.14 -29.88 41.77
C MET A 12 31.60 -31.26 41.44
N LEU A 13 31.34 -31.55 40.16
CA LEU A 13 30.86 -32.85 39.71
C LEU A 13 31.89 -33.95 39.98
N GLU A 14 33.18 -33.70 39.70
CA GLU A 14 34.26 -34.66 39.94
C GLU A 14 34.41 -35.00 41.43
N LYS A 15 34.24 -34.02 42.34
CA LYS A 15 34.26 -34.25 43.79
C LYS A 15 33.12 -35.16 44.28
N VAL A 16 31.96 -35.12 43.64
CA VAL A 16 30.75 -35.85 44.09
C VAL A 16 30.61 -37.20 43.39
N LEU A 17 30.90 -37.25 42.10
CA LEU A 17 30.63 -38.39 41.21
C LEU A 17 31.89 -39.19 40.88
N GLY A 18 33.08 -38.63 41.11
CA GLY A 18 34.32 -39.16 40.57
C GLY A 18 34.54 -38.74 39.10
N LYS A 19 35.78 -38.88 38.64
CA LYS A 19 36.25 -38.31 37.36
C LYS A 19 35.48 -38.81 36.13
N GLU A 20 35.25 -40.12 36.02
CA GLU A 20 34.58 -40.72 34.87
C GLU A 20 33.11 -40.31 34.75
N ASP A 21 32.36 -40.36 35.85
CA ASP A 21 30.94 -40.03 35.84
C ASP A 21 30.70 -38.52 35.73
N ALA A 22 31.59 -37.69 36.28
CA ALA A 22 31.58 -36.24 36.06
C ALA A 22 31.81 -35.88 34.58
N GLN A 23 32.73 -36.58 33.91
CA GLN A 23 33.01 -36.35 32.50
C GLN A 23 31.80 -36.69 31.62
N LYS A 24 31.14 -37.83 31.87
CA LYS A 24 29.89 -38.21 31.19
C LYS A 24 28.76 -37.23 31.46
N ALA A 25 28.60 -36.78 32.71
CA ALA A 25 27.56 -35.81 33.06
C ALA A 25 27.75 -34.48 32.32
N VAL A 26 28.99 -33.97 32.26
CA VAL A 26 29.31 -32.77 31.49
C VAL A 26 29.04 -32.94 30.01
N GLU A 27 29.41 -34.07 29.41
CA GLU A 27 29.18 -34.34 27.99
C GLU A 27 27.68 -34.36 27.65
N ILE A 28 26.86 -35.01 28.49
CA ILE A 28 25.40 -35.03 28.34
C ILE A 28 24.80 -33.61 28.50
N LEU A 29 25.26 -32.85 29.48
CA LEU A 29 24.80 -31.48 29.69
C LEU A 29 25.17 -30.56 28.53
N GLN A 30 26.40 -30.64 28.02
CA GLN A 30 26.84 -29.88 26.86
C GLN A 30 26.01 -30.21 25.62
N LYS A 31 25.74 -31.50 25.40
CA LYS A 31 24.88 -31.93 24.30
C LYS A 31 23.47 -31.33 24.42
N SER A 32 22.86 -31.43 25.61
CA SER A 32 21.52 -30.88 25.85
C SER A 32 21.47 -29.35 25.71
N ILE A 33 22.48 -28.63 26.20
CA ILE A 33 22.59 -27.17 26.05
C ILE A 33 22.71 -26.80 24.57
N ASN A 34 23.60 -27.45 23.83
CA ASN A 34 23.80 -27.17 22.40
C ASN A 34 22.52 -27.45 21.60
N GLU A 35 21.86 -28.59 21.81
CA GLU A 35 20.60 -28.93 21.15
C GLU A 35 19.50 -27.89 21.46
N SER A 36 19.39 -27.45 22.72
CA SER A 36 18.41 -26.43 23.11
C SER A 36 18.71 -25.07 22.46
N LEU A 37 19.97 -24.68 22.35
CA LEU A 37 20.38 -23.44 21.71
C LEU A 37 20.17 -23.48 20.20
N GLU A 38 20.56 -24.56 19.53
CA GLU A 38 20.31 -24.77 18.09
C GLU A 38 18.81 -24.71 17.78
N SER A 39 17.97 -25.41 18.55
CA SER A 39 16.52 -25.32 18.43
C SER A 39 16.00 -23.88 18.64
N SER A 40 16.61 -23.13 19.56
CA SER A 40 16.20 -21.75 19.83
C SER A 40 16.61 -20.81 18.69
N GLU A 41 17.82 -20.97 18.15
CA GLU A 41 18.30 -20.25 16.97
C GLU A 41 17.43 -20.53 15.74
N GLU A 42 17.07 -21.79 15.50
CA GLU A 42 16.17 -22.17 14.42
C GLU A 42 14.78 -21.52 14.57
N LYS A 43 14.20 -21.56 15.78
CA LYS A 43 12.92 -20.91 16.06
C LYS A 43 12.97 -19.40 15.82
N LEU A 44 14.03 -18.73 16.28
CA LEU A 44 14.24 -17.30 16.03
C LEU A 44 14.37 -17.01 14.54
N LYS A 45 15.15 -17.82 13.80
CA LYS A 45 15.32 -17.68 12.36
C LYS A 45 13.99 -17.85 11.61
N ILE A 46 13.18 -18.83 12.01
CA ILE A 46 11.83 -19.04 11.45
C ILE A 46 10.94 -17.83 11.74
N SER A 47 10.85 -17.39 13.00
CA SER A 47 10.02 -16.24 13.39
C SER A 47 10.41 -14.97 12.64
N ILE A 48 11.71 -14.65 12.58
CA ILE A 48 12.22 -13.49 11.84
C ILE A 48 11.88 -13.62 10.36
N SER A 49 12.05 -14.81 9.76
CA SER A 49 11.71 -15.04 8.36
C SER A 49 10.22 -14.85 8.08
N GLU A 50 9.35 -15.32 8.97
CA GLU A 50 7.90 -15.15 8.86
C GLU A 50 7.49 -13.69 9.00
N ASP A 51 8.05 -12.96 9.96
CA ASP A 51 7.76 -11.55 10.17
C ASP A 51 8.23 -10.70 8.99
N LEU A 52 9.42 -10.98 8.45
CA LEU A 52 9.90 -10.34 7.23
C LEU A 52 9.00 -10.64 6.02
N LYS A 53 8.50 -11.87 5.87
CA LYS A 53 7.55 -12.21 4.79
C LYS A 53 6.25 -11.42 4.93
N LYS A 54 5.69 -11.33 6.14
CA LYS A 54 4.47 -10.56 6.42
C LYS A 54 4.68 -9.07 6.13
N GLU A 55 5.80 -8.50 6.58
CA GLU A 55 6.08 -7.08 6.37
C GLU A 55 6.33 -6.78 4.88
N LEU A 56 7.07 -7.64 4.16
CA LEU A 56 7.28 -7.51 2.72
C LEU A 56 5.97 -7.62 1.93
N ALA A 57 5.13 -8.61 2.23
CA ALA A 57 3.81 -8.74 1.62
C ALA A 57 2.97 -7.47 1.85
N SER A 58 2.92 -6.99 3.08
CA SER A 58 2.20 -5.76 3.43
C SER A 58 2.72 -4.53 2.68
N LYS A 59 4.05 -4.38 2.54
CA LYS A 59 4.64 -3.27 1.78
C LYS A 59 4.32 -3.37 0.28
N TYR A 60 4.34 -4.57 -0.30
CA TYR A 60 3.95 -4.78 -1.69
C TYR A 60 2.49 -4.42 -1.94
N ASP A 61 1.60 -4.89 -1.06
CA ASP A 61 0.16 -4.58 -1.15
C ASP A 61 -0.09 -3.07 -1.03
N ILE A 62 0.62 -2.38 -0.13
CA ILE A 62 0.53 -0.92 0.01
C ILE A 62 1.00 -0.20 -1.26
N GLU A 63 2.09 -0.65 -1.88
CA GLU A 63 2.59 -0.04 -3.11
C GLU A 63 1.63 -0.27 -4.28
N LEU A 64 1.04 -1.45 -4.39
CA LEU A 64 0.00 -1.76 -5.37
C LEU A 64 -1.22 -0.85 -5.18
N LEU A 65 -1.73 -0.72 -3.94
CA LEU A 65 -2.83 0.19 -3.62
C LEU A 65 -2.51 1.65 -3.95
N ARG A 66 -1.27 2.11 -3.70
CA ARG A 66 -0.84 3.46 -4.08
C ARG A 66 -0.84 3.65 -5.60
N GLN A 67 -0.44 2.63 -6.36
CA GLN A 67 -0.48 2.67 -7.81
C GLN A 67 -1.93 2.73 -8.32
N GLU A 68 -2.81 1.87 -7.80
CA GLU A 68 -4.24 1.89 -8.13
C GLU A 68 -4.90 3.23 -7.80
N MET A 69 -4.61 3.82 -6.63
CA MET A 69 -5.11 5.15 -6.27
C MET A 69 -4.63 6.25 -7.24
N LYS A 70 -3.37 6.20 -7.68
CA LYS A 70 -2.86 7.15 -8.69
C LYS A 70 -3.58 7.00 -10.03
N THR A 71 -3.82 5.76 -10.47
CA THR A 71 -4.57 5.49 -11.69
C THR A 71 -6.00 6.03 -11.58
N LEU A 72 -6.69 5.74 -10.48
CA LEU A 72 -8.04 6.26 -10.22
C LEU A 72 -8.07 7.79 -10.20
N GLU A 73 -7.08 8.46 -9.59
CA GLU A 73 -7.00 9.93 -9.58
C GLU A 73 -6.89 10.50 -11.00
N VAL A 74 -6.09 9.87 -11.87
CA VAL A 74 -5.94 10.27 -13.27
C VAL A 74 -7.22 10.04 -14.06
N GLU A 75 -7.86 8.89 -13.90
CA GLU A 75 -9.12 8.55 -14.57
C GLU A 75 -10.24 9.50 -14.14
N LEU A 76 -10.41 9.75 -12.84
CA LEU A 76 -11.39 10.70 -12.32
C LEU A 76 -11.15 12.12 -12.82
N LYS A 77 -9.91 12.59 -12.85
CA LYS A 77 -9.57 13.91 -13.42
C LYS A 77 -9.98 14.02 -14.89
N LYS A 78 -9.70 12.97 -15.67
CA LYS A 78 -10.08 12.90 -17.07
C LYS A 78 -11.59 12.90 -17.26
N GLU A 79 -12.34 12.10 -16.49
CA GLU A 79 -13.80 12.06 -16.57
C GLU A 79 -14.43 13.40 -16.18
N ILE A 80 -13.92 14.05 -15.13
CA ILE A 80 -14.36 15.40 -14.72
C ILE A 80 -14.09 16.42 -15.84
N GLU A 81 -12.93 16.35 -16.49
CA GLU A 81 -12.59 17.26 -17.58
C GLU A 81 -13.52 17.06 -18.78
N ILE A 82 -13.76 15.81 -19.20
CA ILE A 82 -14.70 15.47 -20.28
C ILE A 82 -16.10 16.01 -19.94
N THR A 83 -16.60 15.68 -18.75
CA THR A 83 -17.92 16.12 -18.28
C THR A 83 -18.02 17.65 -18.28
N ARG A 84 -16.97 18.35 -17.86
CA ARG A 84 -16.93 19.82 -17.85
C ARG A 84 -16.97 20.41 -19.26
N VAL A 85 -16.30 19.78 -20.23
CA VAL A 85 -16.29 20.20 -21.62
C VAL A 85 -17.67 19.98 -22.25
N GLU A 86 -18.27 18.82 -22.05
CA GLU A 86 -19.60 18.48 -22.55
C GLU A 86 -20.65 19.43 -21.96
N PHE A 87 -20.64 19.61 -20.64
CA PHE A 87 -21.56 20.53 -19.97
C PHE A 87 -21.44 21.98 -20.49
N LYS A 88 -20.21 22.47 -20.74
CA LYS A 88 -20.01 23.80 -21.34
C LYS A 88 -20.58 23.90 -22.76
N LYS A 89 -20.47 22.83 -23.56
CA LYS A 89 -21.04 22.79 -24.91
C LYS A 89 -22.57 22.82 -24.85
N ASP A 90 -23.15 22.00 -23.98
CA ASP A 90 -24.61 21.91 -23.81
C ASP A 90 -25.18 23.23 -23.30
N LEU A 91 -24.53 23.87 -22.32
CA LEU A 91 -24.91 25.20 -21.86
C LEU A 91 -24.82 26.24 -22.98
N ARG A 92 -23.76 26.22 -23.80
CA ARG A 92 -23.62 27.17 -24.92
C ARG A 92 -24.77 26.99 -25.91
N ILE A 93 -25.12 25.75 -26.25
CA ILE A 93 -26.24 25.44 -27.15
C ILE A 93 -27.56 25.91 -26.53
N ALA A 94 -27.79 25.61 -25.25
CA ALA A 94 -28.99 26.04 -24.54
C ALA A 94 -29.15 27.57 -24.52
N VAL A 95 -28.05 28.31 -24.28
CA VAL A 95 -28.04 29.78 -24.33
C VAL A 95 -28.38 30.30 -25.72
N ILE A 96 -27.82 29.72 -26.78
CA ILE A 96 -28.12 30.12 -28.17
C ILE A 96 -29.60 29.88 -28.49
N ILE A 97 -30.15 28.72 -28.10
CA ILE A 97 -31.56 28.39 -28.30
C ILE A 97 -32.46 29.37 -27.53
N LEU A 98 -32.12 29.68 -26.28
CA LEU A 98 -32.86 30.64 -25.46
C LEU A 98 -32.90 32.02 -26.12
N ILE A 99 -31.75 32.51 -26.60
CA ILE A 99 -31.66 33.80 -27.32
C ILE A 99 -32.52 33.76 -28.58
N ALA A 100 -32.46 32.68 -29.37
CA ALA A 100 -33.26 32.53 -30.58
C ALA A 100 -34.77 32.58 -30.27
N ILE A 101 -35.22 31.92 -29.19
CA ILE A 101 -36.62 31.97 -28.74
C ILE A 101 -37.01 33.41 -28.37
N ILE A 102 -36.20 34.11 -27.58
CA ILE A 102 -36.47 35.50 -27.17
C ILE A 102 -36.60 36.42 -28.41
N VAL A 103 -35.72 36.25 -29.38
CA VAL A 103 -35.72 37.03 -30.62
C VAL A 103 -36.98 36.73 -31.47
N ILE A 104 -37.30 35.45 -31.68
CA ILE A 104 -38.46 35.04 -32.49
C ILE A 104 -39.78 35.52 -31.87
N LEU A 105 -39.89 35.47 -30.54
CA LEU A 105 -41.09 35.89 -29.82
C LEU A 105 -41.22 37.40 -29.66
N ASN A 106 -40.16 38.16 -29.92
CA ASN A 106 -40.16 39.62 -29.80
C ASN A 106 -40.15 40.29 -31.18
N GLN A 107 -41.31 40.82 -31.59
CA GLN A 107 -41.48 41.52 -32.88
C GLN A 107 -40.49 42.68 -33.05
N ASN A 108 -40.18 43.43 -32.00
CA ASN A 108 -39.20 44.51 -32.05
C ASN A 108 -37.79 43.97 -32.33
N SER A 109 -37.44 42.79 -31.79
CA SER A 109 -36.15 42.14 -32.08
C SER A 109 -36.05 41.67 -33.53
N LEU A 110 -37.14 41.15 -34.11
CA LEU A 110 -37.19 40.78 -35.52
C LEU A 110 -37.08 42.00 -36.45
N GLU A 111 -37.77 43.09 -36.13
CA GLU A 111 -37.69 44.35 -36.91
C GLU A 111 -36.27 44.92 -36.87
N LEU A 112 -35.61 44.92 -35.71
CA LEU A 112 -34.22 45.36 -35.58
C LEU A 112 -33.26 44.49 -36.41
N LEU A 113 -33.44 43.16 -36.41
CA LEU A 113 -32.64 42.25 -37.24
C LEU A 113 -32.90 42.47 -38.74
N ALA A 114 -34.15 42.67 -39.13
CA ALA A 114 -34.53 42.96 -40.51
C ALA A 114 -33.92 44.29 -40.99
N LYS A 115 -33.87 45.31 -40.14
CA LYS A 115 -33.17 46.58 -40.41
C LYS A 115 -31.66 46.41 -40.50
N LEU A 116 -31.05 45.64 -39.60
CA LEU A 116 -29.61 45.32 -39.62
C LEU A 116 -29.16 44.62 -40.91
N ILE A 117 -29.99 43.73 -41.45
CA ILE A 117 -29.72 42.98 -42.68
C ILE A 117 -30.20 43.75 -43.93
N GLY A 118 -30.88 44.89 -43.76
CA GLY A 118 -31.31 45.78 -44.85
C GLY A 118 -32.59 45.33 -45.58
N ILE A 119 -33.38 44.43 -44.97
CA ILE A 119 -34.65 43.93 -45.51
C ILE A 119 -35.78 44.96 -45.31
N VAL A 120 -35.72 45.73 -44.22
CA VAL A 120 -36.69 46.78 -43.87
C VAL A 120 -35.90 48.08 -43.62
N LYS A 121 -36.42 49.23 -44.06
CA LYS A 121 -35.83 50.55 -43.78
C LYS A 121 -36.18 51.04 -42.38
#